data_AF-A0A8H8N6E0-F1
#
_entry.id   AF-A0A8H8N6E0-F1
#
_cell.length_a   1.000
_cell.length_b   1.000
_cell.length_c   1.000
_cell.angle_alpha   90.00
_cell.angle_beta   90.00
_cell.angle_gamma   90.00
#
_symmetry.space_group_name_H-M   'P 1'
#
loop_
_entity.id
_entity.type
_entity.pdbx_description
1 polymer ?
#
loop_
_entity_poly.entity_id
_entity_poly.type
_entity_poly.pdbx_seq_one_letter_code
_entity_poly.pdbx_strand_id
1 'polypeptide(L)'
;MAKITIQMAMKALEASETQQDPFESMIKQKLAEEKDRRKAERARERARMEQELRDRDKYWEAEVERVRRITEQRMTEERELECEWQEAKYEAKRRRDEAEQRSIEQAAADAVRSAQERLTRTQKELEIIRREMLESKQEANRQRERADQAEIALKEQSAKHEASRRAFEDRQESIAWSRYESQWCLLKRLPSTAGDEGVLVFSDIPWPVLVPPKSPTTVTPQAVTSFLLSGPLSKDVTTTKSKVKDFLRRWHPDKFSGR
;
A
#
# COMPACT_ATOMS: atom_id res chain seq x y z
N MET A 1 56.04 135.59 -48.77
CA MET A 1 54.89 136.35 -49.30
C MET A 1 54.91 136.38 -50.83
N ALA A 2 54.66 135.23 -51.47
CA ALA A 2 54.38 135.12 -52.92
C ALA A 2 53.31 134.04 -53.22
N LYS A 3 52.72 133.45 -52.17
CA LYS A 3 51.80 132.31 -52.20
C LYS A 3 50.32 132.71 -52.09
N ILE A 4 50.03 134.01 -51.89
CA ILE A 4 48.68 134.54 -51.65
C ILE A 4 48.11 135.30 -52.87
N THR A 5 48.95 135.84 -53.75
CA THR A 5 48.51 136.59 -54.95
C THR A 5 48.18 135.70 -56.15
N ILE A 6 48.78 134.52 -56.28
CA ILE A 6 48.41 133.56 -57.34
C ILE A 6 47.10 132.82 -56.99
N GLN A 7 46.76 132.72 -55.71
CA GLN A 7 45.55 132.06 -55.22
C GLN A 7 44.26 132.90 -55.45
N MET A 8 44.39 134.21 -55.75
CA MET A 8 43.26 135.04 -56.19
C MET A 8 43.14 135.12 -57.73
N ALA A 9 44.23 134.93 -58.48
CA ALA A 9 44.18 134.91 -59.95
C ALA A 9 43.59 133.61 -60.52
N MET A 10 43.68 132.47 -59.80
CA MET A 10 43.00 131.23 -60.22
C MET A 10 41.49 131.24 -59.90
N LYS A 11 41.04 132.03 -58.91
CA LYS A 11 39.61 132.18 -58.58
C LYS A 11 38.80 133.06 -59.56
N ALA A 12 39.44 133.77 -60.47
CA ALA A 12 38.76 134.60 -61.48
C ALA A 12 38.62 133.92 -62.86
N LEU A 13 39.32 132.80 -63.09
CA LEU A 13 39.24 132.01 -64.33
C LEU A 13 38.30 130.79 -64.22
N GLU A 14 37.79 130.49 -63.03
CA GLU A 14 36.80 129.42 -62.78
C GLU A 14 35.33 129.90 -62.92
N ALA A 15 35.09 131.16 -63.30
CA ALA A 15 33.76 131.74 -63.53
C ALA A 15 33.35 131.82 -65.02
N SER A 16 33.97 131.00 -65.87
CA SER A 16 33.43 130.69 -67.21
C SER A 16 32.58 129.42 -67.09
N GLU A 17 31.50 129.56 -66.33
CA GLU A 17 30.55 128.51 -66.03
C GLU A 17 29.74 128.23 -67.30
N THR A 18 30.33 127.32 -68.10
CA THR A 18 29.71 126.40 -69.05
C THR A 18 28.23 126.69 -69.26
N GLN A 19 27.93 127.49 -70.29
CA GLN A 19 26.62 127.51 -70.92
C GLN A 19 26.45 126.12 -71.55
N GLN A 20 26.07 125.15 -70.72
CA GLN A 20 25.89 123.76 -71.11
C GLN A 20 24.86 123.76 -72.22
N ASP A 21 25.28 123.23 -73.36
CA ASP A 21 24.39 122.92 -74.47
C ASP A 21 23.21 122.11 -73.88
N PRO A 22 21.96 122.59 -73.95
CA PRO A 22 20.81 121.91 -73.38
C PRO A 22 20.69 120.47 -73.91
N PHE A 23 21.27 120.17 -75.07
CA PHE A 23 21.37 118.81 -75.60
C PHE A 23 22.36 117.92 -74.83
N GLU A 24 23.51 118.43 -74.37
CA GLU A 24 24.50 117.67 -73.61
C GLU A 24 24.03 117.37 -72.17
N SER A 25 23.31 118.33 -71.56
CA SER A 25 22.62 118.11 -70.27
C SER A 25 21.55 117.02 -70.39
N MET A 26 20.77 117.04 -71.48
CA MET A 26 19.78 116.01 -71.79
C MET A 26 20.44 114.62 -71.98
N ILE A 27 21.60 114.53 -72.65
CA ILE A 27 22.33 113.27 -72.80
C ILE A 27 22.87 112.76 -71.46
N LYS A 28 23.47 113.62 -70.63
CA LYS A 28 23.97 113.23 -69.29
C LYS A 28 22.82 112.80 -68.38
N GLN A 29 21.68 113.49 -68.44
CA GLN A 29 20.47 113.09 -67.73
C GLN A 29 19.96 111.74 -68.21
N LYS A 30 19.88 111.50 -69.53
CA LYS A 30 19.50 110.20 -70.09
C LYS A 30 20.47 109.08 -69.72
N LEU A 31 21.77 109.37 -69.65
CA LEU A 31 22.80 108.42 -69.22
C LEU A 31 22.71 108.10 -67.72
N ALA A 32 22.40 109.11 -66.88
CA ALA A 32 22.16 108.92 -65.45
C ALA A 32 20.87 108.11 -65.21
N GLU A 33 19.77 108.46 -65.89
CA GLU A 33 18.51 107.71 -65.88
C GLU A 33 18.74 106.24 -66.31
N GLU A 34 19.51 106.01 -67.38
CA GLU A 34 19.84 104.66 -67.86
C GLU A 34 20.74 103.89 -66.87
N LYS A 35 21.70 104.57 -66.23
CA LYS A 35 22.57 103.98 -65.22
C LYS A 35 21.79 103.60 -63.96
N ASP A 36 20.87 104.45 -63.52
CA ASP A 36 19.98 104.18 -62.39
C ASP A 36 18.98 103.08 -62.73
N ARG A 37 18.48 103.03 -63.97
CA ARG A 37 17.65 101.92 -64.46
C ARG A 37 18.41 100.59 -64.38
N ARG A 38 19.65 100.53 -64.86
CA ARG A 38 20.50 99.32 -64.76
C ARG A 38 20.85 98.96 -63.32
N LYS A 39 21.08 99.95 -62.46
CA LYS A 39 21.34 99.71 -61.04
C LYS A 39 20.09 99.15 -60.34
N ALA A 40 18.93 99.71 -60.61
CA ALA A 40 17.65 99.23 -60.10
C ALA A 40 17.31 97.83 -60.64
N GLU A 41 17.59 97.56 -61.91
CA GLU A 41 17.42 96.24 -62.52
C GLU A 41 18.33 95.20 -61.86
N ARG A 42 19.63 95.48 -61.69
CA ARG A 42 20.55 94.60 -60.95
C ARG A 42 20.14 94.42 -59.49
N ALA A 43 19.61 95.45 -58.84
CA ALA A 43 19.10 95.33 -57.48
C ALA A 43 17.87 94.41 -57.41
N ARG A 44 16.95 94.52 -58.38
CA ARG A 44 15.80 93.61 -58.51
C ARG A 44 16.23 92.19 -58.81
N GLU A 45 17.22 92.00 -59.68
CA GLU A 45 17.77 90.68 -60.00
C GLU A 45 18.45 90.03 -58.78
N ARG A 46 19.23 90.80 -58.02
CA ARG A 46 19.80 90.34 -56.74
C ARG A 46 18.71 89.99 -55.73
N ALA A 47 17.68 90.82 -55.59
CA ALA A 47 16.57 90.54 -54.69
C ALA A 47 15.81 89.28 -55.10
N ARG A 48 15.62 89.04 -56.41
CA ARG A 48 15.02 87.80 -56.93
C ARG A 48 15.88 86.59 -56.60
N MET A 49 17.19 86.65 -56.87
CA MET A 49 18.11 85.55 -56.54
C MET A 49 18.18 85.29 -55.04
N GLU A 50 18.19 86.34 -54.22
CA GLU A 50 18.18 86.20 -52.76
C GLU A 50 16.87 85.58 -52.27
N GLN A 51 15.73 85.98 -52.84
CA GLN A 51 14.45 85.38 -52.55
C GLN A 51 14.42 83.90 -52.96
N GLU A 52 14.94 83.56 -54.13
CA GLU A 52 15.05 82.18 -54.62
C GLU A 52 15.94 81.32 -53.71
N LEU A 53 17.06 81.85 -53.22
CA LEU A 53 17.90 81.16 -52.24
C LEU A 53 17.17 80.94 -50.92
N ARG A 54 16.45 81.93 -50.42
CA ARG A 54 15.63 81.80 -49.20
C ARG A 54 14.53 80.77 -49.36
N ASP A 55 13.88 80.74 -50.52
CA ASP A 55 12.81 79.76 -50.81
C ASP A 55 13.39 78.35 -50.95
N ARG A 56 14.59 78.22 -51.54
CA ARG A 56 15.32 76.96 -51.62
C ARG A 56 15.77 76.46 -50.24
N ASP A 57 16.27 77.35 -49.39
CA ASP A 57 16.70 77.01 -48.03
C ASP A 57 15.49 76.60 -47.18
N LYS A 58 14.38 77.35 -47.23
CA LYS A 58 13.11 76.96 -46.59
C LYS A 58 12.59 75.62 -47.07
N TYR A 59 12.68 75.36 -48.37
CA TYR A 59 12.28 74.07 -48.94
C TYR A 59 13.15 72.94 -48.38
N TRP A 60 14.47 73.12 -48.33
CA TRP A 60 15.38 72.14 -47.75
C TRP A 60 15.15 71.93 -46.25
N GLU A 61 14.92 73.00 -45.47
CA GLU A 61 14.58 72.90 -44.05
C GLU A 61 13.28 72.12 -43.84
N ALA A 62 12.23 72.40 -44.63
CA ALA A 62 10.97 71.67 -44.57
C ALA A 62 11.14 70.19 -44.95
N GLU A 63 12.00 69.89 -45.92
CA GLU A 63 12.28 68.52 -46.34
C GLU A 63 13.08 67.74 -45.30
N VAL A 64 14.09 68.37 -44.68
CA VAL A 64 14.85 67.79 -43.57
C VAL A 64 13.92 67.50 -42.39
N GLU A 65 13.03 68.43 -42.05
CA GLU A 65 12.07 68.25 -40.97
C GLU A 65 11.04 67.15 -41.29
N ARG A 66 10.62 67.02 -42.55
CA ARG A 66 9.76 65.92 -43.00
C ARG A 66 10.45 64.56 -42.84
N VAL A 67 11.70 64.44 -43.29
CA VAL A 67 12.49 63.22 -43.13
C VAL A 67 12.70 62.91 -41.66
N ARG A 68 13.02 63.90 -40.84
CA ARG A 68 13.17 63.76 -39.38
C ARG A 68 11.90 63.19 -38.74
N ARG A 69 10.73 63.75 -39.03
CA ARG A 69 9.46 63.24 -38.50
C ARG A 69 9.18 61.79 -38.91
N ILE A 70 9.45 61.44 -40.18
CA ILE A 70 9.29 60.06 -40.66
C ILE A 70 10.24 59.12 -39.91
N THR A 71 11.50 59.53 -39.70
CA THR A 71 12.45 58.72 -38.93
C THR A 71 12.05 58.59 -37.47
N GLU A 72 11.57 59.66 -36.85
CA GLU A 72 11.07 59.64 -35.47
C GLU A 72 9.85 58.73 -35.33
N GLN A 73 8.91 58.79 -36.28
CA GLN A 73 7.74 57.90 -36.32
C GLN A 73 8.13 56.42 -36.48
N ARG A 74 9.07 56.12 -37.39
CA ARG A 74 9.58 54.74 -37.54
C ARG A 74 10.25 54.23 -36.27
N MET A 75 11.05 55.06 -35.61
CA MET A 75 11.69 54.70 -34.35
C MET A 75 10.67 54.48 -33.22
N THR A 76 9.55 55.21 -33.20
CA THR A 76 8.47 54.96 -32.24
C THR A 76 7.72 53.66 -32.54
N GLU A 77 7.38 53.42 -33.82
CA GLU A 77 6.71 52.18 -34.25
C GLU A 77 7.58 50.95 -33.96
N GLU A 78 8.90 51.01 -34.23
CA GLU A 78 9.83 49.91 -33.93
C GLU A 78 9.90 49.61 -32.43
N ARG A 79 9.89 50.65 -31.58
CA ARG A 79 9.86 50.48 -30.11
C ARG A 79 8.54 49.90 -29.62
N GLU A 80 7.42 50.32 -30.19
CA GLU A 80 6.10 49.77 -29.86
C GLU A 80 6.04 48.28 -30.23
N LEU A 81 6.50 47.91 -31.43
CA LEU A 81 6.59 46.51 -31.85
C LEU A 81 7.53 45.69 -30.97
N GLU A 82 8.66 46.26 -30.54
CA GLU A 82 9.56 45.59 -29.60
C GLU A 82 8.89 45.37 -28.25
N CYS A 83 8.19 46.37 -27.71
CA CYS A 83 7.40 46.24 -26.49
C CYS A 83 6.32 45.15 -26.61
N GLU A 84 5.52 45.17 -27.68
CA GLU A 84 4.48 44.16 -27.93
C GLU A 84 5.07 42.76 -28.06
N TRP A 85 6.22 42.61 -28.73
CA TRP A 85 6.89 41.32 -28.85
C TRP A 85 7.40 40.81 -27.51
N GLN A 86 7.94 41.69 -26.65
CA GLN A 86 8.38 41.32 -25.31
C GLN A 86 7.19 40.92 -24.41
N GLU A 87 6.08 41.66 -24.50
CA GLU A 87 4.85 41.32 -23.79
C GLU A 87 4.31 39.96 -24.25
N ALA A 88 4.18 39.75 -25.57
CA ALA A 88 3.73 38.48 -26.13
C ALA A 88 4.64 37.31 -25.71
N LYS A 89 5.96 37.53 -25.67
CA LYS A 89 6.94 36.53 -25.21
C LYS A 89 6.77 36.23 -23.72
N TYR A 90 6.57 37.26 -22.90
CA TYR A 90 6.31 37.09 -21.47
C TYR A 90 4.99 36.35 -21.22
N GLU A 91 3.92 36.70 -21.92
CA GLU A 91 2.64 36.01 -21.83
C GLU A 91 2.74 34.54 -22.26
N ALA A 92 3.43 34.27 -23.38
CA ALA A 92 3.63 32.90 -23.85
C ALA A 92 4.41 32.07 -22.84
N LYS A 93 5.43 32.65 -22.20
CA LYS A 93 6.17 32.01 -21.10
C LYS A 93 5.25 31.74 -19.91
N ARG A 94 4.49 32.74 -19.45
CA ARG A 94 3.54 32.59 -18.35
C ARG A 94 2.52 31.47 -18.62
N ARG A 95 1.95 31.42 -19.84
CA ARG A 95 1.01 30.36 -20.23
C ARG A 95 1.65 28.97 -20.22
N ARG A 96 2.93 28.83 -20.58
CA ARG A 96 3.66 27.55 -20.50
C ARG A 96 3.85 27.13 -19.05
N ASP A 97 4.32 28.05 -18.20
CA ASP A 97 4.56 27.79 -16.79
C ASP A 97 3.24 27.41 -16.08
N GLU A 98 2.13 28.10 -16.38
CA GLU A 98 0.80 27.75 -15.88
C GLU A 98 0.31 26.37 -16.36
N ALA A 99 0.54 26.03 -17.64
CA ALA A 99 0.16 24.74 -18.19
C ALA A 99 0.99 23.60 -17.58
N GLU A 100 2.29 23.81 -17.38
CA GLU A 100 3.18 22.88 -16.69
C GLU A 100 2.73 22.66 -15.24
N GLN A 101 2.43 23.74 -14.51
CA GLN A 101 1.92 23.65 -13.15
C GLN A 101 0.61 22.86 -13.06
N ARG A 102 -0.35 23.11 -13.97
CA ARG A 102 -1.59 22.34 -14.04
C ARG A 102 -1.33 20.86 -14.34
N SER A 103 -0.39 20.56 -15.23
CA SER A 103 -0.02 19.18 -15.53
C SER A 103 0.60 18.47 -14.32
N ILE A 104 1.45 19.17 -13.56
CA ILE A 104 2.05 18.64 -12.33
C ILE A 104 0.97 18.40 -11.27
N GLU A 105 0.04 19.33 -11.08
CA GLU A 105 -1.07 19.20 -10.13
C GLU A 105 -2.00 18.04 -10.49
N GLN A 106 -2.33 17.86 -11.77
CA GLN A 106 -3.11 16.72 -12.23
C GLN A 106 -2.38 15.39 -12.00
N ALA A 107 -1.10 15.31 -12.36
CA ALA A 107 -0.29 14.12 -12.11
C ALA A 107 -0.19 13.79 -10.62
N ALA A 108 -0.05 14.80 -9.75
CA ALA A 108 -0.05 14.64 -8.31
C ALA A 108 -1.41 14.14 -7.78
N ALA A 109 -2.51 14.71 -8.26
CA ALA A 109 -3.86 14.28 -7.89
C ALA A 109 -4.14 12.82 -8.30
N ASP A 110 -3.74 12.42 -9.49
CA ASP A 110 -3.90 11.05 -9.98
C ASP A 110 -2.98 10.07 -9.24
N ALA A 111 -1.77 10.48 -8.87
CA ALA A 111 -0.87 9.69 -8.03
C ALA A 111 -1.47 9.45 -6.63
N VAL A 112 -2.07 10.47 -6.02
CA VAL A 112 -2.77 10.35 -4.72
C VAL A 112 -3.97 9.43 -4.84
N ARG A 113 -4.81 9.57 -5.87
CA ARG A 113 -5.96 8.69 -6.12
C ARG A 113 -5.52 7.24 -6.27
N SER A 114 -4.50 7.00 -7.08
CA SER A 114 -3.94 5.65 -7.30
C SER A 114 -3.33 5.06 -6.02
N ALA A 115 -2.70 5.88 -5.18
CA ALA A 115 -2.20 5.45 -3.87
C ALA A 115 -3.33 5.06 -2.91
N GLN A 116 -4.41 5.85 -2.86
CA GLN A 116 -5.59 5.54 -2.07
C GLN A 116 -6.26 4.25 -2.52
N GLU A 117 -6.42 4.04 -3.83
CA GLU A 117 -6.96 2.79 -4.37
C GLU A 117 -6.12 1.58 -3.97
N ARG A 118 -4.78 1.67 -4.08
CA ARG A 118 -3.88 0.59 -3.63
C ARG A 118 -4.06 0.30 -2.14
N LEU A 119 -4.14 1.34 -1.30
CA LEU A 119 -4.36 1.17 0.14
C LEU A 119 -5.69 0.45 0.41
N THR A 120 -6.79 0.88 -0.21
CA THR A 120 -8.10 0.24 -0.02
C THR A 120 -8.13 -1.21 -0.52
N ARG A 121 -7.41 -1.53 -1.61
CA ARG A 121 -7.27 -2.93 -2.09
C ARG A 121 -6.53 -3.78 -1.08
N THR A 122 -5.37 -3.31 -0.59
CA THR A 122 -4.60 -4.04 0.43
C THR A 122 -5.38 -4.22 1.73
N GLN A 123 -6.18 -3.23 2.14
CA GLN A 123 -7.04 -3.35 3.32
C GLN A 123 -8.11 -4.45 3.13
N LYS A 124 -8.78 -4.48 1.97
CA LYS A 124 -9.75 -5.52 1.64
C LYS A 124 -9.13 -6.91 1.61
N GLU A 125 -7.92 -7.05 1.03
CA GLU A 125 -7.18 -8.31 1.02
C GLU A 125 -6.86 -8.78 2.45
N LEU A 126 -6.40 -7.88 3.31
CA LEU A 126 -6.13 -8.19 4.73
C LEU A 126 -7.41 -8.60 5.47
N GLU A 127 -8.56 -7.97 5.19
CA GLU A 127 -9.83 -8.35 5.79
C GLU A 127 -10.28 -9.75 5.36
N ILE A 128 -10.09 -10.10 4.08
CA ILE A 128 -10.39 -11.44 3.55
C ILE A 128 -9.50 -12.47 4.24
N ILE A 129 -8.18 -12.25 4.28
CA ILE A 129 -7.24 -13.15 4.95
C ILE A 129 -7.60 -13.31 6.43
N ARG A 130 -7.97 -12.21 7.12
CA ARG A 130 -8.37 -12.25 8.53
C ARG A 130 -9.64 -13.08 8.74
N ARG A 131 -10.60 -13.00 7.83
CA ARG A 131 -11.83 -13.80 7.86
C ARG A 131 -11.52 -15.29 7.65
N GLU A 132 -10.74 -15.62 6.63
CA GLU A 132 -10.33 -17.00 6.34
C GLU A 132 -9.54 -17.62 7.51
N MET A 133 -8.63 -16.85 8.12
CA MET A 133 -7.90 -17.29 9.32
C MET A 133 -8.83 -17.56 10.50
N LEU A 134 -9.88 -16.75 10.67
CA LEU A 134 -10.86 -16.95 11.73
C LEU A 134 -11.71 -18.21 11.47
N GLU A 135 -12.16 -18.41 10.24
CA GLU A 135 -12.92 -19.59 9.83
C GLU A 135 -12.09 -20.87 9.96
N SER A 136 -10.84 -20.85 9.49
CA SER A 136 -9.88 -21.94 9.64
C SER A 136 -9.65 -22.28 11.11
N LYS A 137 -9.48 -21.27 11.98
CA LYS A 137 -9.34 -21.47 13.42
C LYS A 137 -10.59 -22.07 14.04
N GLN A 138 -11.79 -21.63 13.64
CA GLN A 138 -13.05 -22.19 14.13
C GLN A 138 -13.22 -23.65 13.70
N GLU A 139 -12.91 -23.99 12.44
CA GLU A 139 -13.01 -25.36 11.97
C GLU A 139 -11.98 -26.27 12.66
N ALA A 140 -10.74 -25.81 12.83
CA ALA A 140 -9.74 -26.54 13.59
C ALA A 140 -10.19 -26.79 15.04
N ASN A 141 -10.87 -25.83 15.67
CA ASN A 141 -11.41 -26.03 17.01
C ASN A 141 -12.56 -27.05 17.04
N ARG A 142 -13.49 -26.99 16.07
CA ARG A 142 -14.56 -28.00 15.94
C ARG A 142 -14.02 -29.39 15.69
N GLN A 143 -12.95 -29.52 14.89
CA GLN A 143 -12.29 -30.80 14.64
C GLN A 143 -11.65 -31.36 15.91
N ARG A 144 -11.00 -30.50 16.72
CA ARG A 144 -10.47 -30.89 18.04
C ARG A 144 -11.58 -31.33 18.98
N GLU A 145 -12.65 -30.56 19.11
CA GLU A 145 -13.80 -30.92 19.96
C GLU A 145 -14.43 -32.26 19.55
N ARG A 146 -14.55 -32.53 18.23
CA ARG A 146 -15.03 -33.83 17.73
C ARG A 146 -14.06 -34.97 18.04
N ALA A 147 -12.75 -34.74 17.90
CA ALA A 147 -11.73 -35.73 18.23
C ALA A 147 -11.75 -36.06 19.73
N ASP A 148 -11.82 -35.04 20.58
CA ASP A 148 -11.90 -35.19 22.03
C ASP A 148 -13.17 -35.95 22.44
N GLN A 149 -14.33 -35.63 21.85
CA GLN A 149 -15.57 -36.35 22.07
C GLN A 149 -15.50 -37.82 21.61
N ALA A 150 -14.87 -38.08 20.46
CA ALA A 150 -14.68 -39.44 19.96
C ALA A 150 -13.74 -40.26 20.87
N GLU A 151 -12.67 -39.65 21.38
CA GLU A 151 -11.76 -40.29 22.33
C GLU A 151 -12.47 -40.64 23.64
N ILE A 152 -13.24 -39.70 24.19
CA ILE A 152 -14.04 -39.93 25.41
C ILE A 152 -15.04 -41.07 25.18
N ALA A 153 -15.77 -41.06 24.06
CA ALA A 153 -16.74 -42.11 23.74
C ALA A 153 -16.09 -43.50 23.59
N LEU A 154 -14.93 -43.57 22.93
CA LEU A 154 -14.17 -44.81 22.79
C LEU A 154 -13.69 -45.32 24.16
N LYS A 155 -13.19 -44.43 25.01
CA LYS A 155 -12.75 -44.77 26.37
C LYS A 155 -13.92 -45.27 27.21
N GLU A 156 -15.08 -44.62 27.16
CA GLU A 156 -16.28 -45.10 27.83
C GLU A 156 -16.75 -46.47 27.32
N GLN A 157 -16.73 -46.69 26.00
CA GLN A 157 -17.11 -47.97 25.42
C GLN A 157 -16.15 -49.09 25.87
N SER A 158 -14.83 -48.83 25.85
CA SER A 158 -13.83 -49.78 26.32
C SER A 158 -13.98 -50.09 27.81
N ALA A 159 -14.23 -49.08 28.65
CA ALA A 159 -14.47 -49.25 30.07
C ALA A 159 -15.76 -50.04 30.35
N LYS A 160 -16.83 -49.80 29.59
CA LYS A 160 -18.09 -50.57 29.68
C LYS A 160 -17.88 -52.04 29.27
N HIS A 161 -17.15 -52.30 28.19
CA HIS A 161 -16.82 -53.65 27.76
C HIS A 161 -15.96 -54.39 28.79
N GLU A 162 -14.94 -53.72 29.34
CA GLU A 162 -14.08 -54.31 30.36
C GLU A 162 -14.84 -54.57 31.67
N ALA A 163 -15.65 -53.61 32.13
CA ALA A 163 -16.51 -53.78 33.30
C ALA A 163 -17.52 -54.93 33.11
N SER A 164 -18.11 -55.05 31.92
CA SER A 164 -19.03 -56.15 31.60
C SER A 164 -18.31 -57.50 31.57
N ARG A 165 -17.09 -57.54 31.02
CA ARG A 165 -16.26 -58.76 31.00
C ARG A 165 -15.90 -59.19 32.42
N ARG A 166 -15.40 -58.27 33.24
CA ARG A 166 -15.08 -58.53 34.66
C ARG A 166 -16.33 -58.99 35.43
N ALA A 167 -17.46 -58.31 35.27
CA ALA A 167 -18.70 -58.71 35.92
C ALA A 167 -19.20 -60.10 35.47
N PHE A 168 -18.96 -60.50 34.22
CA PHE A 168 -19.27 -61.84 33.74
C PHE A 168 -18.32 -62.88 34.36
N GLU A 169 -17.03 -62.61 34.39
CA GLU A 169 -16.00 -63.44 35.03
C GLU A 169 -16.34 -63.64 36.52
N ASP A 170 -16.57 -62.56 37.26
CA ASP A 170 -16.95 -62.60 38.69
C ASP A 170 -18.21 -63.45 38.94
N ARG A 171 -19.21 -63.38 38.05
CA ARG A 171 -20.42 -64.22 38.14
C ARG A 171 -20.10 -65.69 37.91
N GLN A 172 -19.29 -66.02 36.91
CA GLN A 172 -18.89 -67.40 36.65
C GLN A 172 -18.10 -67.98 37.83
N GLU A 173 -17.20 -67.19 38.40
CA GLU A 173 -16.44 -67.56 39.60
C GLU A 173 -17.35 -67.80 40.80
N SER A 174 -18.29 -66.89 41.06
CA SER A 174 -19.27 -67.02 42.14
C SER A 174 -20.14 -68.29 42.00
N ILE A 175 -20.61 -68.58 40.79
CA ILE A 175 -21.40 -69.79 40.50
C ILE A 175 -20.54 -71.05 40.72
N ALA A 176 -19.32 -71.07 40.20
CA ALA A 176 -18.41 -72.21 40.35
C ALA A 176 -18.09 -72.48 41.83
N TRP A 177 -17.88 -71.42 42.61
CA TRP A 177 -17.65 -71.51 44.05
C TRP A 177 -18.85 -72.01 44.83
N SER A 178 -20.04 -71.49 44.52
CA SER A 178 -21.30 -71.94 45.14
C SER A 178 -21.53 -73.43 44.87
N ARG A 179 -21.24 -73.88 43.64
CA ARG A 179 -21.30 -75.30 43.26
C ARG A 179 -20.29 -76.14 44.04
N TYR A 180 -19.03 -75.71 44.08
CA TYR A 180 -17.96 -76.41 44.81
C TYR A 180 -18.32 -76.61 46.28
N GLU A 181 -18.76 -75.55 46.98
CA GLU A 181 -19.15 -75.65 48.39
C GLU A 181 -20.39 -76.53 48.60
N SER A 182 -21.39 -76.41 47.71
CA SER A 182 -22.62 -77.23 47.79
C SER A 182 -22.31 -78.71 47.61
N GLN A 183 -21.51 -79.07 46.59
CA GLN A 183 -21.11 -80.45 46.33
C GLN A 183 -20.25 -81.02 47.48
N TRP A 184 -19.37 -80.21 48.08
CA TRP A 184 -18.60 -80.66 49.24
C TRP A 184 -19.47 -80.87 50.48
N CYS A 185 -20.54 -80.09 50.64
CA CYS A 185 -21.52 -80.33 51.69
C CYS A 185 -22.30 -81.63 51.45
N LEU A 186 -22.65 -81.94 50.20
CA LEU A 186 -23.30 -83.19 49.83
C LEU A 186 -22.39 -84.39 50.12
N LEU A 187 -21.12 -84.34 49.70
CA LEU A 187 -20.16 -85.42 49.97
C LEU A 187 -19.93 -85.66 51.46
N LYS A 188 -19.93 -84.61 52.30
CA LYS A 188 -19.84 -84.75 53.76
C LYS A 188 -21.06 -85.44 54.40
N ARG A 189 -22.22 -85.37 53.75
CA ARG A 189 -23.48 -85.96 54.23
C ARG A 189 -23.68 -87.41 53.82
N LEU A 190 -22.92 -87.89 52.83
CA LEU A 190 -22.97 -89.30 52.44
C LEU A 190 -22.49 -90.17 53.63
N PRO A 191 -23.29 -91.15 54.07
CA PRO A 191 -22.91 -92.01 55.17
C PRO A 191 -21.70 -92.87 54.76
N SER A 192 -20.61 -92.83 55.54
CA SER A 192 -19.41 -93.67 55.32
C SER A 192 -19.68 -95.17 55.47
N THR A 193 -20.87 -95.57 55.91
CA THR A 193 -21.26 -96.94 56.22
C THR A 193 -22.53 -97.32 55.48
N ALA A 194 -22.46 -97.39 54.16
CA ALA A 194 -23.42 -98.15 53.38
C ALA A 194 -22.61 -98.91 52.33
N GLY A 195 -22.33 -100.18 52.62
CA GLY A 195 -21.93 -101.10 51.59
C GLY A 195 -22.99 -101.08 50.50
N ASP A 196 -22.55 -100.80 49.28
CA ASP A 196 -23.09 -101.36 48.03
C ASP A 196 -24.02 -100.54 47.11
N GLU A 197 -24.31 -99.24 47.31
CA GLU A 197 -25.19 -98.53 46.32
C GLU A 197 -24.73 -97.16 45.79
N GLY A 198 -23.53 -96.67 46.13
CA GLY A 198 -23.06 -95.36 45.63
C GLY A 198 -21.65 -95.40 45.09
N VAL A 199 -21.44 -95.90 43.87
CA VAL A 199 -20.14 -95.71 43.19
C VAL A 199 -19.98 -94.23 42.87
N LEU A 200 -19.14 -93.52 43.62
CA LEU A 200 -18.77 -92.14 43.32
C LEU A 200 -18.09 -92.10 41.94
N VAL A 201 -18.66 -91.35 41.02
CA VAL A 201 -18.04 -91.11 39.71
C VAL A 201 -17.20 -89.83 39.75
N PHE A 202 -16.29 -89.69 38.79
CA PHE A 202 -15.36 -88.57 38.71
C PHE A 202 -16.06 -87.19 38.73
N SER A 203 -17.26 -87.09 38.17
CA SER A 203 -18.08 -85.88 38.16
C SER A 203 -18.71 -85.53 39.52
N ASP A 204 -18.80 -86.48 40.45
CA ASP A 204 -19.36 -86.27 41.79
C ASP A 204 -18.36 -85.59 42.72
N ILE A 205 -17.08 -85.65 42.36
CA ILE A 205 -16.00 -84.95 43.07
C ILE A 205 -16.04 -83.47 42.66
N PRO A 206 -16.23 -82.52 43.58
CA PRO A 206 -16.14 -81.10 43.28
C PRO A 206 -14.68 -80.69 43.17
N TRP A 207 -14.19 -80.83 41.96
CA TRP A 207 -12.90 -80.30 41.58
C TRP A 207 -12.89 -78.78 41.76
N PRO A 208 -11.82 -78.20 42.36
CA PRO A 208 -11.68 -76.76 42.55
C PRO A 208 -11.28 -76.10 41.23
N VAL A 209 -12.19 -76.10 40.26
CA VAL A 209 -12.01 -75.50 38.93
C VAL A 209 -13.30 -74.81 38.50
N LEU A 210 -13.17 -73.76 37.67
CA LEU A 210 -14.31 -72.95 37.21
C LEU A 210 -15.34 -73.77 36.42
N VAL A 211 -14.85 -74.57 35.47
CA VAL A 211 -15.66 -75.48 34.65
C VAL A 211 -15.47 -76.91 35.17
N PRO A 212 -16.54 -77.66 35.50
CA PRO A 212 -16.43 -79.04 35.97
C PRO A 212 -15.65 -79.89 34.98
N PRO A 213 -14.59 -80.58 35.42
CA PRO A 213 -13.82 -81.43 34.55
C PRO A 213 -14.63 -82.70 34.28
N LYS A 214 -14.68 -83.11 33.02
CA LYS A 214 -15.32 -84.39 32.62
C LYS A 214 -14.35 -85.57 32.66
N SER A 215 -13.05 -85.28 32.76
CA SER A 215 -12.00 -86.29 32.80
C SER A 215 -10.78 -85.82 33.61
N PRO A 216 -9.96 -86.74 34.15
CA PRO A 216 -8.78 -86.39 34.94
C PRO A 216 -7.76 -85.50 34.19
N THR A 217 -7.62 -85.69 32.89
CA THR A 217 -6.66 -84.94 32.06
C THR A 217 -6.99 -83.46 31.94
N THR A 218 -8.25 -83.09 32.16
CA THR A 218 -8.70 -81.68 32.12
C THR A 218 -8.43 -80.91 33.42
N VAL A 219 -8.03 -81.60 34.50
CA VAL A 219 -7.64 -80.97 35.75
C VAL A 219 -6.17 -80.57 35.66
N THR A 220 -5.92 -79.29 35.39
CA THR A 220 -4.56 -78.74 35.33
C THR A 220 -4.21 -77.99 36.61
N PRO A 221 -2.93 -77.97 37.03
CA PRO A 221 -2.49 -77.18 38.18
C PRO A 221 -2.85 -75.68 38.06
N GLN A 222 -2.82 -75.14 36.85
CA GLN A 222 -3.19 -73.76 36.54
C GLN A 222 -4.68 -73.50 36.78
N ALA A 223 -5.57 -74.38 36.31
CA ALA A 223 -7.01 -74.24 36.52
C ALA A 223 -7.37 -74.29 38.01
N VAL A 224 -6.73 -75.21 38.75
CA VAL A 224 -6.89 -75.31 40.20
C VAL A 224 -6.40 -74.04 40.88
N THR A 225 -5.17 -73.62 40.59
CA THR A 225 -4.59 -72.42 41.22
C THR A 225 -5.44 -71.17 40.94
N SER A 226 -5.91 -71.00 39.70
CA SER A 226 -6.79 -69.89 39.33
C SER A 226 -8.06 -69.86 40.20
N PHE A 227 -8.73 -71.01 40.36
CA PHE A 227 -9.94 -71.12 41.17
C PHE A 227 -9.71 -70.86 42.66
N LEU A 228 -8.60 -71.38 43.22
CA LEU A 228 -8.22 -71.16 44.61
C LEU A 228 -7.99 -69.68 44.93
N LEU A 229 -7.41 -68.96 43.96
CA LEU A 229 -7.07 -67.55 44.10
C LEU A 229 -8.28 -66.63 43.89
N SER A 230 -9.18 -66.99 42.98
CA SER A 230 -10.35 -66.17 42.62
C SER A 230 -11.52 -66.24 43.59
N GLY A 231 -11.52 -67.21 44.51
CA GLY A 231 -12.65 -67.41 45.42
C GLY A 231 -12.92 -66.29 46.43
N PRO A 232 -14.18 -66.20 46.90
CA PRO A 232 -14.56 -65.23 47.90
C PRO A 232 -13.66 -65.38 49.13
N LEU A 233 -13.18 -64.25 49.65
CA LEU A 233 -12.47 -64.26 50.92
C LEU A 233 -13.47 -64.71 51.99
N SER A 234 -13.23 -65.88 52.58
CA SER A 234 -13.91 -66.24 53.83
C SER A 234 -13.59 -65.16 54.86
N LYS A 235 -14.56 -64.85 55.74
CA LYS A 235 -14.44 -63.76 56.73
C LYS A 235 -13.19 -63.85 57.61
N ASP A 236 -12.62 -65.06 57.74
CA ASP A 236 -11.47 -65.36 58.59
C ASP A 236 -10.14 -65.48 57.82
N VAL A 237 -10.14 -65.40 56.48
CA VAL A 237 -8.98 -65.71 55.63
C VAL A 237 -8.61 -64.51 54.76
N THR A 238 -7.67 -63.70 55.26
CA THR A 238 -7.25 -62.45 54.62
C THR A 238 -6.10 -62.60 53.62
N THR A 239 -5.34 -63.71 53.67
CA THR A 239 -4.14 -63.91 52.82
C THR A 239 -4.24 -65.13 51.91
N THR A 240 -3.66 -65.03 50.71
CA THR A 240 -3.53 -66.12 49.74
C THR A 240 -2.92 -67.39 50.33
N LYS A 241 -1.89 -67.23 51.18
CA LYS A 241 -1.22 -68.35 51.85
C LYS A 241 -2.18 -69.10 52.80
N SER A 242 -3.05 -68.37 53.50
CA SER A 242 -4.05 -68.98 54.37
C SER A 242 -5.11 -69.71 53.56
N LYS A 243 -5.58 -69.14 52.43
CA LYS A 243 -6.51 -69.84 51.51
C LYS A 243 -5.95 -71.19 51.07
N VAL A 244 -4.71 -71.20 50.57
CA VAL A 244 -4.04 -72.44 50.12
C VAL A 244 -3.90 -73.44 51.27
N LYS A 245 -3.52 -72.99 52.47
CA LYS A 245 -3.40 -73.85 53.65
C LYS A 245 -4.73 -74.51 54.03
N ASP A 246 -5.83 -73.77 53.98
CA ASP A 246 -7.16 -74.29 54.29
C ASP A 246 -7.64 -75.29 53.24
N PHE A 247 -7.35 -75.03 51.96
CA PHE A 247 -7.60 -75.99 50.89
C PHE A 247 -6.78 -77.27 51.04
N LEU A 248 -5.49 -77.16 51.34
CA LEU A 248 -4.64 -78.32 51.60
C LEU A 248 -5.13 -79.12 52.80
N ARG A 249 -5.61 -78.46 53.86
CA ARG A 249 -6.23 -79.13 55.01
C ARG A 249 -7.52 -79.86 54.64
N ARG A 250 -8.32 -79.26 53.74
CA ARG A 250 -9.60 -79.81 53.27
C ARG A 250 -9.42 -81.02 52.34
N TRP A 251 -8.31 -81.07 51.61
CA TRP A 251 -7.92 -82.16 50.72
C TRP A 251 -6.82 -83.07 51.29
N HIS A 252 -6.47 -82.92 52.57
CA HIS A 252 -5.35 -83.66 53.16
C HIS A 252 -5.65 -85.17 53.19
N PRO A 253 -4.75 -86.05 52.73
CA PRO A 253 -4.98 -87.49 52.67
C PRO A 253 -5.32 -88.10 54.04
N ASP A 254 -4.80 -87.51 55.13
CA ASP A 254 -5.10 -87.91 56.52
C ASP A 254 -6.59 -87.81 56.90
N LYS A 255 -7.38 -86.96 56.21
CA LYS A 255 -8.84 -86.92 56.38
C LYS A 255 -9.57 -88.08 55.68
N PHE A 256 -8.87 -88.78 54.79
CA PHE A 256 -9.38 -89.91 54.02
C PHE A 256 -8.81 -91.25 54.49
N SER A 257 -7.67 -91.28 55.20
CA SER A 257 -6.97 -92.52 55.61
C SER A 257 -7.33 -93.04 57.01
N GLY A 258 -8.59 -92.95 57.42
CA GLY A 258 -9.00 -93.36 58.78
C GLY A 258 -10.51 -93.54 58.99
N ARG A 259 -11.27 -93.85 57.93
CA ARG A 259 -12.67 -94.29 58.01
C ARG A 259 -12.86 -95.53 57.17
#